data_AF-A0A7X1XTY7-F1
#
_entry.id   AF-A0A7X1XTY7-F1
#
_cell.length_a   1.000
_cell.length_b   1.000
_cell.length_c   1.000
_cell.angle_alpha   90.00
_cell.angle_beta   90.00
_cell.angle_gamma   90.00
#
_symmetry.space_group_name_H-M   'P 1'
#
loop_
_entity.id
_entity.type
_entity.pdbx_description
1 polymer ?
#
loop_
_entity_poly.entity_id
_entity_poly.type
_entity_poly.pdbx_seq_one_letter_code
_entity_poly.pdbx_strand_id
1 'polypeptide(L)' 'DGVLEILQDGFGFLRSADASYLAGPDDIYVSPSQIRRFNLRTGDTIVGKIRPPKEGERYFALLKVDTINFDRPENA' A
#
# COMPACT_ATOMS: atom_id res chain seq x y z
N ASP A 1 5.43 -3.21 -5.62
CA ASP A 1 5.87 -2.80 -4.26
C ASP A 1 5.89 -1.29 -4.21
N GLY A 2 6.08 -0.69 -3.03
CA GLY A 2 6.17 0.76 -2.89
C GLY A 2 6.18 1.21 -1.43
N VAL A 3 6.32 2.52 -1.22
CA VAL A 3 6.34 3.15 0.10
C VAL A 3 4.94 3.65 0.45
N LEU A 4 4.44 3.25 1.61
CA LEU A 4 3.09 3.61 2.07
C LEU A 4 3.01 5.09 2.43
N GLU A 5 2.00 5.77 1.90
CA GLU A 5 1.53 7.07 2.37
C GLU A 5 0.09 6.93 2.87
N ILE A 6 -0.15 7.19 4.16
CA ILE A 6 -1.48 7.18 4.77
C ILE A 6 -2.07 8.59 4.71
N LEU A 7 -3.30 8.71 4.20
CA LEU A 7 -4.05 9.96 4.10
C LEU A 7 -4.98 10.17 5.31
N GLN A 8 -5.58 11.36 5.41
CA GLN A 8 -6.40 11.77 6.56
C GLN A 8 -7.58 10.83 6.87
N ASP A 9 -8.13 10.15 5.86
CA ASP A 9 -9.25 9.20 6.02
C ASP A 9 -8.79 7.79 6.44
N GLY A 10 -7.50 7.60 6.69
CA GLY A 10 -6.91 6.37 7.22
C GLY A 10 -6.72 5.24 6.20
N PHE A 11 -7.02 5.47 4.93
CA PHE A 11 -6.52 4.65 3.82
C PHE A 11 -5.20 5.20 3.31
N GLY A 12 -4.49 4.44 2.48
CA GLY A 12 -3.22 4.88 1.93
C GLY A 12 -2.95 4.38 0.52
N PHE A 13 -1.83 4.83 -0.03
CA PHE A 13 -1.31 4.40 -1.30
C PHE A 13 0.15 3.97 -1.18
N LEU A 14 0.53 2.91 -1.89
CA LEU A 14 1.95 2.62 -2.12
C LEU A 14 2.42 3.48 -3.28
N ARG A 15 3.33 4.40 -2.98
CA ARG A 15 3.98 5.28 -3.96
C ARG A 15 5.24 4.62 -4.51
N SER A 16 5.47 4.77 -5.81
CA SER A 16 6.68 4.25 -6.47
C SER A 16 7.88 5.20 -6.30
N ALA A 17 9.05 4.62 -6.03
CA ALA A 17 10.32 5.36 -6.03
C ALA A 17 10.66 5.92 -7.42
N ASP A 18 10.31 5.20 -8.49
CA ASP A 18 10.54 5.62 -9.88
C ASP A 18 9.73 6.88 -10.24
N ALA A 19 8.59 7.06 -9.57
CA ALA A 19 7.73 8.24 -9.71
C ALA A 19 8.08 9.35 -8.71
N SER A 20 9.25 9.30 -8.06
CA SER A 20 9.66 10.24 -7.00
C SER A 20 8.63 10.36 -5.86
N TYR A 21 7.91 9.27 -5.59
CA TYR A 21 6.82 9.20 -4.61
C TYR A 21 5.64 10.16 -4.84
N LEU A 22 5.49 10.68 -6.07
CA LEU A 22 4.37 11.52 -6.45
C LEU A 22 3.12 10.68 -6.71
N ALA A 23 1.95 11.30 -6.51
CA ALA A 23 0.68 10.64 -6.79
C ALA A 23 0.51 10.34 -8.28
N GLY A 24 0.17 9.10 -8.60
CA GLY A 24 -0.01 8.59 -9.96
C GLY A 24 -1.19 7.63 -10.10
N PRO A 25 -1.62 7.35 -11.34
CA PRO A 25 -2.71 6.42 -11.62
C PRO A 25 -2.35 4.96 -11.26
N ASP A 26 -1.05 4.64 -11.25
CA ASP A 26 -0.53 3.29 -10.97
C ASP A 26 -0.31 3.02 -9.48
N ASP A 27 -0.66 3.98 -8.62
CA ASP A 27 -0.54 3.81 -7.18
C ASP A 27 -1.46 2.71 -6.65
N ILE A 28 -0.95 1.97 -5.67
CA ILE A 28 -1.65 0.81 -5.12
C ILE A 28 -2.41 1.23 -3.87
N TYR A 29 -3.73 1.16 -3.93
CA TYR A 29 -4.61 1.41 -2.79
C TYR A 29 -4.37 0.38 -1.67
N VAL A 30 -4.26 0.89 -0.43
CA VAL A 30 -4.17 0.12 0.81
C VAL A 30 -5.35 0.48 1.70
N SER A 31 -6.14 -0.52 2.07
CA SER A 31 -7.34 -0.31 2.88
C SER A 31 -7.02 0.06 4.34
N PRO A 32 -7.88 0.82 5.03
CA PRO A 32 -7.73 1.10 6.45
C PRO A 32 -7.64 -0.18 7.30
N SER A 33 -8.35 -1.25 6.89
CA SER A 33 -8.30 -2.55 7.56
C SER A 33 -6.92 -3.21 7.48
N GLN A 34 -6.23 -3.11 6.34
CA GLN A 34 -4.86 -3.61 6.18
C GLN A 34 -3.88 -2.78 7.00
N ILE A 35 -4.01 -1.45 6.97
CA ILE A 35 -3.20 -0.53 7.78
C ILE A 35 -3.30 -0.88 9.25
N ARG A 36 -4.52 -1.04 9.78
CA ARG A 36 -4.74 -1.41 11.19
C ARG A 36 -4.24 -2.81 11.51
N ARG A 37 -4.48 -3.79 10.63
CA ARG A 37 -4.11 -5.20 10.86
C ARG A 37 -2.61 -5.39 11.05
N PHE A 38 -1.80 -4.68 10.27
CA PHE A 38 -0.34 -4.80 10.29
C PHE A 38 0.35 -3.59 10.96
N ASN A 39 -0.43 -2.74 11.66
CA ASN A 39 0.07 -1.55 12.33
C ASN A 39 0.94 -0.63 11.43
N LEU A 40 0.58 -0.54 10.15
CA LEU A 40 1.37 0.14 9.13
C LEU A 40 1.40 1.65 9.37
N ARG A 41 2.51 2.27 8.97
CA ARG A 41 2.75 3.71 9.08
C ARG A 41 3.22 4.29 7.76
N THR A 42 2.99 5.59 7.57
CA THR A 42 3.58 6.32 6.44
C THR A 42 5.11 6.15 6.47
N GLY A 43 5.68 5.76 5.34
CA GLY A 43 7.10 5.43 5.19
C GLY A 43 7.41 3.94 5.15
N ASP A 44 6.48 3.06 5.54
CA ASP A 44 6.71 1.62 5.46
C ASP A 44 6.82 1.15 4.00
N THR A 45 7.88 0.38 3.71
CA THR A 45 8.06 -0.26 2.40
C THR A 45 7.31 -1.58 2.38
N ILE A 46 6.40 -1.73 1.42
CA ILE A 46 5.50 -2.88 1.35
C ILE A 46 5.66 -3.61 0.01
N VAL A 47 5.87 -4.92 0.09
CA VAL A 47 5.81 -5.84 -1.04
C VAL A 47 4.63 -6.75 -0.86
N GLY A 48 3.88 -6.99 -1.93
CA GLY A 48 2.70 -7.84 -1.85
C GLY A 48 2.01 -8.03 -3.19
N LYS A 49 1.07 -8.98 -3.20
CA LYS A 49 0.20 -9.23 -4.36
C LYS A 49 -0.84 -8.12 -4.47
N ILE A 50 -1.04 -7.62 -5.68
CA ILE A 50 -2.08 -6.66 -6.02
C ILE A 50 -3.19 -7.32 -6.85
N ARG A 51 -4.31 -6.63 -6.97
CA ARG A 51 -5.39 -6.97 -7.91
C ARG A 51 -5.77 -5.74 -8.75
N PRO A 52 -6.26 -5.94 -9.99
CA PRO A 52 -6.82 -4.86 -10.77
C PRO A 52 -8.07 -4.25 -10.08
N PRO A 53 -8.42 -2.99 -10.43
CA PRO A 53 -9.65 -2.36 -9.98
C PRO A 53 -10.87 -3.16 -10.45
N LYS A 54 -11.88 -3.25 -9.58
CA LYS A 54 -13.22 -3.74 -9.93
C LYS A 54 -14.05 -2.60 -10.49
N GLU A 55 -15.26 -2.92 -10.97
CA GLU A 55 -16.22 -1.91 -11.43
C GLU A 55 -16.45 -0.84 -10.35
N GLY A 56 -16.24 0.42 -10.72
CA GLY A 56 -16.33 1.57 -9.81
C GLY A 56 -15.04 1.92 -9.04
N GLU A 57 -13.99 1.10 -9.10
CA GLU A 57 -12.68 1.40 -8.50
C GLU A 57 -11.74 2.04 -9.54
N ARG A 58 -10.84 2.92 -9.08
CA ARG A 58 -9.89 3.65 -9.94
C ARG A 58 -8.45 3.11 -9.89
N TYR A 59 -8.09 2.43 -8.81
CA TYR A 59 -6.70 2.07 -8.51
C TYR A 59 -6.55 0.56 -8.37
N PHE A 60 -5.34 0.06 -8.62
CA PHE A 60 -4.95 -1.27 -8.14
C PHE A 60 -5.09 -1.30 -6.62
N ALA A 61 -5.44 -2.47 -6.07
CA ALA A 61 -5.58 -2.62 -4.63
C ALA A 61 -4.64 -3.72 -4.11
N LEU A 62 -4.06 -3.51 -2.94
CA LEU A 62 -3.27 -4.51 -2.25
C LEU A 62 -4.17 -5.67 -1.85
N LEU A 63 -3.87 -6.87 -2.34
CA LEU A 63 -4.61 -8.09 -2.02
C LEU A 63 -4.00 -8.81 -0.81
N LYS A 64 -2.68 -8.91 -0.78
CA LYS A 64 -1.94 -9.61 0.28
C LYS A 64 -0.59 -8.93 0.51
N VAL A 65 -0.24 -8.69 1.77
CA VAL A 65 1.11 -8.27 2.18
C VAL A 65 2.01 -9.50 2.23
N ASP A 66 3.16 -9.44 1.56
CA ASP A 66 4.20 -10.49 1.62
C ASP A 66 5.37 -10.06 2.52
N THR A 67 5.82 -8.80 2.46
CA THR A 67 6.83 -8.24 3.38
C THR A 67 6.55 -6.79 3.75
N ILE A 68 7.00 -6.38 4.94
CA ILE A 68 7.01 -5.00 5.45
C ILE A 68 8.44 -4.66 5.86
N ASN A 69 8.99 -3.56 5.36
CA ASN A 69 10.36 -3.12 5.66
C ASN A 69 11.40 -4.25 5.53
N PHE A 70 11.29 -5.02 4.44
CA PHE A 70 12.17 -6.15 4.08
C PHE A 70 12.11 -7.37 5.01
N ASP A 71 11.13 -7.44 5.91
CA ASP A 71 10.89 -8.60 6.79
C ASP A 71 9.45 -9.12 6.68
N ARG A 72 9.18 -10.27 7.30
CA ARG A 72 7.86 -10.88 7.36
C ARG A 72 6.88 -10.00 8.15
N PRO A 73 5.61 -9.91 7.74
CA PRO A 73 4.61 -9.08 8.43
C PRO A 73 4.36 -9.48 9.89
N GLU A 74 4.73 -10.70 10.27
CA GLU A 74 4.65 -11.23 11.64
C GLU A 74 5.63 -10.53 12.61
N ASN A 75 6.68 -9.90 12.08
CA ASN A 75 7.74 -9.24 12.85
C ASN A 75 7.59 -7.71 12.91
N ALA A 76 6.55 -7.16 12.28
CA ALA A 76 6.30 -5.72 12.14
C ALA A 76 5.46 -5.14 13.30
#